data_AF-A0A9D5X6C7-F1
#
_entry.id   AF-A0A9D5X6C7-F1
#
_cell.length_a   1.000
_cell.length_b   1.000
_cell.length_c   1.000
_cell.angle_alpha   90.00
_cell.angle_beta   90.00
_cell.angle_gamma   90.00
#
_symmetry.space_group_name_H-M   'P 1'
#
loop_
_entity.id
_entity.type
_entity.pdbx_description
1 polymer ?
#
loop_
_entity_poly.entity_id
_entity_poly.type
_entity_poly.pdbx_seq_one_letter_code
_entity_poly.pdbx_strand_id
1 'polypeptide(L)' 'MADTLTDTGSESVRSPELDYHALNAKLNLYGADGKIQFDADRQAARQYFLQHVNQNTVFFHDIEEKLEYLVEEGYY' A
#
# COMPACT_ATOMS: atom_id res chain seq x y z
N MET A 1 4.88 0.65 -18.04
CA MET A 1 4.25 0.92 -16.73
C MET A 1 3.23 -0.17 -16.52
N ALA A 2 3.12 -0.69 -15.30
CA ALA A 2 2.07 -1.64 -14.95
C ALA A 2 0.97 -0.85 -14.24
N ASP A 3 -0.27 -1.00 -14.69
CA ASP A 3 -1.42 -0.38 -14.04
C ASP A 3 -2.06 -1.41 -13.11
N THR A 4 -2.21 -1.04 -11.85
CA THR A 4 -2.77 -1.90 -10.82
C THR A 4 -4.15 -1.36 -10.43
N LEU A 5 -5.15 -2.24 -10.46
CA LEU A 5 -6.50 -1.89 -10.05
C LEU A 5 -6.62 -1.98 -8.53
N THR A 6 -6.95 -0.85 -7.91
CA THR A 6 -7.08 -0.68 -6.45
C THR A 6 -8.48 -0.15 -6.11
N ASP A 7 -8.78 0.01 -4.82
CA ASP A 7 -10.04 0.58 -4.35
C ASP A 7 -10.22 2.06 -4.71
N THR A 8 -9.12 2.80 -4.95
CA THR A 8 -9.12 4.20 -5.40
C THR A 8 -9.10 4.33 -6.93
N GLY A 9 -9.12 3.21 -7.66
CA GLY A 9 -9.10 3.16 -9.12
C GLY A 9 -7.79 2.60 -9.67
N SER A 10 -7.44 3.03 -10.88
CA SER A 10 -6.22 2.58 -11.58
C SER A 10 -5.01 3.39 -11.11
N GLU A 11 -4.06 2.74 -10.45
CA GLU A 11 -2.79 3.35 -10.03
C GLU A 11 -1.66 2.88 -10.95
N SER A 12 -0.90 3.83 -11.50
CA SER A 12 0.22 3.52 -12.39
C SER A 12 1.51 3.33 -11.61
N VAL A 13 2.06 2.12 -11.62
CA VAL A 13 3.32 1.80 -10.95
C VAL A 13 4.47 2.05 -11.91
N ARG A 14 5.38 2.94 -11.50
CA ARG A 14 6.56 3.36 -12.30
C ARG A 14 7.49 2.19 -12.63
N SER A 15 7.57 1.19 -11.76
CA SER A 15 8.43 0.02 -11.92
C SER A 15 7.67 -1.26 -11.56
N PRO A 16 7.47 -2.20 -12.50
CA PRO A 16 6.73 -3.44 -12.25
C PRO A 16 7.29 -4.29 -11.10
N GLU A 17 8.59 -4.21 -10.84
CA GLU A 17 9.24 -4.91 -9.72
C GLU A 17 8.84 -4.36 -8.33
N LEU A 18 8.31 -3.15 -8.29
CA LEU A 18 7.82 -2.49 -7.09
C LEU A 18 6.31 -2.64 -6.91
N ASP A 19 5.60 -3.31 -7.83
CA ASP A 19 4.17 -3.56 -7.67
C ASP A 19 3.93 -4.43 -6.44
N TYR A 20 3.25 -3.87 -5.44
CA TYR A 20 3.02 -4.54 -4.16
C TYR A 20 2.11 -5.77 -4.30
N HIS A 21 1.21 -5.81 -5.30
CA HIS A 21 0.42 -7.00 -5.59
C HIS A 21 1.30 -8.13 -6.13
N ALA A 22 2.20 -7.83 -7.08
CA ALA A 22 3.16 -8.80 -7.60
C ALA A 22 4.14 -9.29 -6.53
N LEU A 23 4.58 -8.41 -5.62
CA LEU A 23 5.44 -8.78 -4.50
C LEU A 23 4.74 -9.74 -3.52
N ASN A 24 3.48 -9.46 -3.18
CA ASN A 24 2.69 -10.35 -2.32
C ASN A 24 2.44 -11.72 -3.01
N ALA A 25 2.17 -11.72 -4.31
CA ALA A 25 1.97 -12.96 -5.07
C ALA A 25 3.17 -13.92 -5.02
N LYS A 26 4.40 -13.44 -4.72
CA LYS A 26 5.58 -14.30 -4.50
C LYS A 26 5.45 -15.23 -3.30
N LEU A 27 4.57 -14.93 -2.32
CA LEU A 27 4.25 -15.87 -1.23
C LEU A 27 3.68 -17.20 -1.75
N ASN A 28 2.99 -17.17 -2.90
CA ASN A 28 2.45 -18.36 -3.54
C ASN A 28 3.51 -19.12 -4.38
N LEU A 29 4.73 -18.59 -4.49
CA LEU A 29 5.83 -19.20 -5.22
C LEU A 29 6.84 -19.78 -4.23
N TYR A 30 6.90 -21.11 -4.16
CA TYR A 30 7.88 -21.83 -3.36
C TYR A 30 9.26 -21.78 -4.03
N GLY A 31 10.29 -21.48 -3.23
CA GLY A 31 11.69 -21.57 -3.67
C GLY A 31 12.09 -23.00 -3.99
N ALA A 32 13.29 -23.19 -4.58
CA ALA A 32 13.84 -24.51 -4.88
C ALA A 32 14.03 -25.39 -3.61
N ASP A 33 14.09 -24.75 -2.44
CA ASP A 33 14.16 -25.39 -1.12
C ASP A 33 12.78 -25.60 -0.48
N GLY A 34 11.69 -25.32 -1.21
CA GLY A 34 10.32 -25.45 -0.73
C GLY A 34 9.91 -24.39 0.30
N LYS A 35 10.68 -23.31 0.45
CA LYS A 35 10.37 -22.26 1.44
C LYS A 35 9.53 -21.12 0.84
N ILE A 36 8.71 -20.54 1.72
CA ILE A 36 7.92 -19.33 1.44
C ILE A 36 8.83 -18.11 1.51
N GLN A 37 8.65 -17.17 0.57
CA GLN A 37 9.44 -15.95 0.47
C GLN A 37 8.87 -14.82 1.36
N PHE A 38 8.91 -14.97 2.68
CA PHE A 38 8.33 -13.99 3.62
C PHE A 38 8.89 -12.57 3.51
N ASP A 39 10.15 -12.41 3.09
CA ASP A 39 10.74 -11.09 2.86
C ASP A 39 10.04 -10.31 1.73
N ALA A 40 9.42 -11.02 0.78
CA ALA A 40 8.65 -10.40 -0.29
C ALA A 40 7.37 -9.74 0.24
N ASP A 41 6.72 -10.33 1.25
CA ASP A 41 5.55 -9.75 1.91
C ASP A 41 5.88 -8.46 2.64
N ARG A 42 7.02 -8.43 3.36
CA ARG A 42 7.51 -7.20 4.00
C ARG A 42 7.77 -6.09 2.99
N GLN A 43 8.29 -6.44 1.82
CA GLN A 43 8.50 -5.49 0.73
C GLN A 43 7.18 -5.02 0.13
N ALA A 44 6.20 -5.93 -0.06
CA ALA A 44 4.87 -5.61 -0.53
C ALA A 44 4.19 -4.59 0.39
N ALA A 45 4.19 -4.84 1.71
CA ALA A 45 3.63 -3.90 2.69
C ALA A 45 4.28 -2.51 2.58
N ARG A 46 5.61 -2.44 2.51
CA ARG A 46 6.31 -1.16 2.33
C ARG A 46 5.90 -0.44 1.05
N GLN A 47 5.82 -1.15 -0.07
CA GLN A 47 5.43 -0.56 -1.36
C GLN A 47 3.97 -0.09 -1.35
N TYR A 48 3.07 -0.84 -0.71
CA TYR A 48 1.68 -0.43 -0.54
C TYR A 48 1.56 0.90 0.20
N PHE A 49 2.34 1.10 1.27
CA PHE A 49 2.37 2.39 1.96
C PHE A 49 2.88 3.54 1.07
N LEU A 50 3.98 3.32 0.34
CA LEU A 50 4.60 4.36 -0.49
C LEU A 50 3.76 4.74 -1.72
N GLN A 51 3.09 3.75 -2.31
CA GLN A 51 2.38 3.91 -3.59
C GLN A 51 0.92 4.30 -3.39
N HIS A 52 0.28 3.80 -2.33
CA HIS A 52 -1.15 3.93 -2.13
C HIS A 52 -1.50 4.64 -0.82
N VAL A 53 -1.18 4.06 0.34
CA VAL A 53 -1.68 4.57 1.64
C VAL A 53 -1.24 6.01 1.88
N ASN A 54 0.04 6.33 1.71
CA ASN A 54 0.55 7.67 2.00
C ASN A 54 0.01 8.74 1.04
N GLN A 55 -0.32 8.36 -0.20
CA GLN A 55 -0.85 9.30 -1.20
C GLN A 55 -2.35 9.58 -0.99
N ASN A 56 -3.07 8.64 -0.40
CA ASN A 56 -4.51 8.72 -0.15
C ASN A 56 -4.86 9.04 1.32
N THR A 57 -3.87 9.22 2.20
CA THR A 57 -4.09 9.57 3.61
C THR A 57 -4.14 11.09 3.76
N VAL A 58 -5.23 11.60 4.34
CA VAL A 58 -5.34 13.03 4.69
C VAL A 58 -4.27 13.39 5.73
N PHE A 59 -3.49 14.43 5.41
CA PHE A 59 -2.47 14.98 6.30
C PHE A 59 -3.03 16.15 7.12
N PHE A 60 -2.71 16.16 8.41
CA PHE A 60 -3.03 17.25 9.34
C PHE A 60 -1.73 17.75 9.97
N HIS A 61 -1.68 19.03 10.33
CA HIS A 61 -0.50 19.66 10.93
C HIS A 61 -0.25 19.18 12.35
N ASP A 62 -1.31 18.87 13.09
CA ASP A 62 -1.27 18.26 14.43
C ASP A 62 -2.52 17.41 14.72
N ILE A 63 -2.63 16.92 15.95
CA ILE A 63 -3.73 16.05 16.37
C ILE A 63 -5.00 16.83 16.69
N GLU A 64 -4.89 18.09 17.12
CA GLU A 64 -6.05 18.93 17.46
C GLU A 64 -6.85 19.24 16.19
N GLU A 65 -6.17 19.70 15.14
CA GLU A 65 -6.77 19.95 13.81
C GLU A 65 -7.45 18.70 13.25
N LYS A 66 -6.81 17.53 13.38
CA LYS A 66 -7.38 16.25 12.94
C LYS A 66 -8.69 15.93 13.67
N LEU A 67 -8.72 16.10 14.99
CA LEU A 67 -9.90 15.75 15.79
C LEU A 67 -11.05 16.72 15.53
N GLU A 68 -10.77 18.02 15.43
CA GLU A 68 -11.76 19.03 15.07
C GLU A 68 -12.40 18.70 13.72
N TYR A 69 -11.58 18.49 12.68
CA TYR A 69 -12.08 18.12 11.35
C TYR A 69 -12.96 16.86 11.39
N LEU A 70 -12.53 15.81 12.10
CA LEU A 70 -13.29 14.56 12.16
C LEU A 70 -14.64 14.72 12.87
N VAL A 71 -14.74 15.58 13.89
CA VAL A 71 -16.00 15.84 14.62
C VAL A 71 -16.92 16.77 13.81
N GLU A 72 -16.38 17.85 13.24
CA GLU A 72 -17.16 18.82 12.46
C GLU A 72 -17.82 18.19 11.23
N GLU A 73 -17.11 17.29 10.54
CA GLU A 73 -17.63 16.55 9.39
C GLU A 73 -18.44 15.29 9.78
N GLY A 74 -18.60 15.03 11.09
CA GLY A 74 -19.43 13.93 11.60
C GLY A 74 -18.85 12.53 11.37
N TYR A 75 -17.53 12.41 11.20
CA TYR A 75 -16.85 11.12 11.16
C TYR A 75 -16.70 10.51 12.56
N TYR A 76 -16.52 11.33 13.60
CA TYR A 76 -16.33 10.96 15.01
C TYR A 76 -17.40 11.54 15.95
#